data_AF-A0AAD2YS29-F1
#
_entry.id   AF-A0AAD2YS29-F1
#
_cell.length_a   1.000
_cell.length_b   1.000
_cell.length_c   1.000
_cell.angle_alpha   90.00
_cell.angle_beta   90.00
_cell.angle_gamma   90.00
#
_symmetry.space_group_name_H-M   'P 1'
#
loop_
_entity.id
_entity.type
_entity.pdbx_description
1 polymer ?
#
loop_
_entity_poly.entity_id
_entity_poly.type
_entity_poly.pdbx_seq_one_letter_code
_entity_poly.pdbx_strand_id
1 'polypeptide(L)'
;MALTPEVFRDLERDIADTGKAVNVDAEVNPRYGLPFKSLPMLSRLFEAMIAAGYLRIDDLQSAIDIAAAAGAGANGWTADLVVDGDKTQKQINEEQNERKSVKLWATSLVDALSKYNSVDFDEDENINVPVALMSGQNITSNNHELNQTTPSTIVLEGQYGASDMVIDGLSIQQDKSGVVSGGTNNNHAAIKIRGGLRNKIKNLVLNSQLGISLGMGEAGAADRRSMFNVIRDIVFKNTNIGVEHIGASYNQSMNIVVDPQDKGAFMGDRGTGYDKIENPDETAHAPCHANNGVNWIIRNMATGISSQNSSKFESKINYFISGCDRAIQIIKGTVQGNNPTLNNYQIISEKCKQLIVNDGGNHNIFRFIADGSAFTDQGIQEIAGFLGKGFNQYLGTIKNSAKTAAQLRYSHNLYGLQVSKATGNGANVNGNYGGGLIIVDGATGTGVALAGNYNNMQVVATECLNALVVSGSGNTVNIQTDGNVQISGSGNTIIGRIGGNLTVTGNENKFIGEVVGTVARTGTTGNDFTWLKNWSGSIVLPEQTTDTAGRVTVTVPKHESAQIRTVYATIPLNTSEYELKVISISGANVMFELQNGTGSGVASTAVTFNYSYFCS
;
A
#
# COMPACT_ATOMS: atom_id res chain seq x y z
N MET A 1 -79.77 85.70 64.05
CA MET A 1 -78.72 86.73 64.19
C MET A 1 -79.33 88.02 63.68
N ALA A 2 -79.39 89.08 64.49
CA ALA A 2 -79.92 90.36 64.00
C ALA A 2 -78.94 90.93 62.97
N LEU A 3 -79.39 91.17 61.75
CA LEU A 3 -78.55 91.73 60.69
C LEU A 3 -78.26 93.19 61.04
N THR A 4 -77.04 93.47 61.49
CA THR A 4 -76.58 94.84 61.71
C THR A 4 -76.13 95.46 60.37
N PRO A 5 -76.07 96.79 60.27
CA PRO A 5 -75.51 97.46 59.09
C PRO A 5 -74.10 96.98 58.73
N GLU A 6 -73.25 96.66 59.71
CA GLU A 6 -71.93 96.05 59.46
C GLU A 6 -72.04 94.67 58.79
N VAL A 7 -72.95 93.80 59.25
CA VAL A 7 -73.13 92.46 58.66
C VAL A 7 -73.60 92.55 57.20
N PHE A 8 -74.45 93.52 56.87
CA PHE A 8 -74.85 93.75 55.47
C PHE A 8 -73.70 94.24 54.59
N ARG A 9 -72.88 95.18 55.07
CA ARG A 9 -71.69 95.63 54.32
C ARG A 9 -70.68 94.50 54.09
N ASP A 10 -70.49 93.65 55.08
CA ASP A 10 -69.60 92.50 54.97
C ASP A 10 -70.12 91.46 53.98
N LEU A 11 -71.43 91.17 53.98
CA LEU A 11 -72.06 90.30 52.99
C LEU A 11 -71.97 90.86 51.57
N GLU A 12 -72.22 92.16 51.38
CA GLU A 12 -72.07 92.82 50.07
C GLU A 12 -70.64 92.70 49.55
N ARG A 13 -69.64 92.84 50.43
CA ARG A 13 -68.24 92.65 50.06
C ARG A 13 -67.92 91.20 49.70
N ASP A 14 -68.32 90.23 50.52
CA ASP A 14 -68.04 88.81 50.27
C ASP A 14 -68.71 88.33 48.97
N ILE A 15 -69.93 88.81 48.67
CA ILE A 15 -70.63 88.55 47.41
C ILE A 15 -69.87 89.20 46.23
N ALA A 16 -69.42 90.45 46.38
CA ALA A 16 -68.66 91.13 45.34
C ALA A 16 -67.32 90.45 45.05
N ASP A 17 -66.59 90.02 46.08
CA ASP A 17 -65.30 89.33 45.95
C ASP A 17 -65.48 87.93 45.32
N THR A 18 -66.55 87.21 45.68
CA THR A 18 -66.93 85.95 45.01
C THR A 18 -67.25 86.18 43.53
N GLY A 19 -68.01 87.24 43.22
CA GLY A 19 -68.31 87.63 41.85
C GLY A 19 -67.05 87.96 41.03
N LYS A 20 -66.07 88.64 41.64
CA LYS A 20 -64.78 88.96 41.02
C LYS A 20 -63.92 87.72 40.79
N ALA A 21 -63.87 86.79 41.74
CA ALA A 21 -63.06 85.58 41.68
C ALA A 21 -63.35 84.73 40.43
N VAL A 22 -64.61 84.71 39.98
CA VAL A 22 -65.04 83.92 38.83
C VAL A 22 -65.01 84.73 37.52
N ASN A 23 -65.30 86.02 37.56
CA ASN A 23 -65.65 86.78 36.34
C ASN A 23 -64.66 87.87 35.91
N VAL A 24 -63.70 88.26 36.76
CA VAL A 24 -62.84 89.43 36.49
C VAL A 24 -61.38 88.99 36.48
N ASP A 25 -60.58 89.35 35.47
CA ASP A 25 -59.12 89.14 35.46
C ASP A 25 -58.44 90.10 36.46
N ALA A 26 -58.33 89.67 37.71
CA ALA A 26 -57.80 90.47 38.80
C ALA A 26 -57.33 89.58 39.96
N GLU A 27 -56.53 90.17 40.86
CA GLU A 27 -56.25 89.61 42.17
C GLU A 27 -57.36 90.03 43.14
N VAL A 28 -57.99 89.06 43.79
CA VAL A 28 -59.09 89.24 44.75
C VAL A 28 -58.52 89.26 46.16
N ASN A 29 -58.88 90.31 46.92
CA ASN A 29 -58.44 90.53 48.30
C ASN A 29 -59.61 90.28 49.27
N PRO A 30 -59.86 89.02 49.64
CA PRO A 30 -61.01 88.68 50.48
C PRO A 30 -60.88 89.32 51.86
N ARG A 31 -62.01 89.50 52.54
CA ARG A 31 -62.03 89.96 53.94
C ARG A 31 -61.23 89.02 54.87
N TYR A 32 -61.21 87.72 54.57
CA TYR A 32 -60.43 86.70 55.28
C TYR A 32 -59.61 85.85 54.31
N GLY A 33 -58.32 85.66 54.62
CA GLY A 33 -57.39 84.88 53.80
C GLY A 33 -56.34 85.72 53.07
N LEU A 34 -55.47 85.05 52.32
CA LEU A 34 -54.49 85.73 51.46
C LEU A 34 -55.14 86.17 50.15
N PRO A 35 -54.62 87.23 49.52
CA PRO A 35 -54.93 87.57 48.14
C PRO A 35 -54.78 86.36 47.21
N PHE A 36 -55.71 86.19 46.27
CA PHE A 36 -55.63 85.11 45.28
C PHE A 36 -56.02 85.60 43.88
N LYS A 37 -55.46 84.96 42.86
CA LYS A 37 -55.77 85.28 41.46
C LYS A 37 -57.12 84.68 41.06
N SER A 38 -57.94 85.44 40.36
CA SER A 38 -59.20 84.95 39.81
C SER A 38 -59.00 83.86 38.76
N LEU A 39 -60.07 83.13 38.45
CA LEU A 39 -60.04 82.07 37.44
C LEU A 39 -59.59 82.58 36.05
N PRO A 40 -60.08 83.73 35.54
CA PRO A 40 -59.57 84.29 34.28
C PRO A 40 -58.07 84.59 34.32
N MET A 41 -57.57 85.14 35.44
CA MET A 41 -56.16 85.47 35.59
C MET A 41 -55.27 84.22 35.63
N LEU A 42 -55.74 83.16 36.30
CA LEU A 42 -55.06 81.86 36.31
C LEU A 42 -55.02 81.23 34.92
N SER A 43 -56.13 81.27 34.17
CA SER A 43 -56.18 80.75 32.79
C SER A 43 -55.15 81.47 31.90
N ARG A 44 -55.09 82.80 31.96
CA ARG A 44 -54.10 83.59 31.22
C ARG A 44 -52.66 83.28 31.67
N LEU A 45 -52.44 83.06 32.97
CA LEU A 45 -51.13 82.67 33.47
C LEU A 45 -50.71 81.30 32.92
N PHE A 46 -51.64 80.32 32.87
CA PHE A 46 -51.39 79.01 32.29
C PHE A 46 -51.12 79.09 30.79
N GLU A 47 -51.89 79.87 30.04
CA GLU A 47 -51.62 80.11 28.62
C GLU A 47 -50.25 80.76 28.40
N ALA A 48 -49.88 81.74 29.23
CA ALA A 48 -48.57 82.37 29.17
C ALA A 48 -47.43 81.40 29.54
N MET A 49 -47.64 80.49 30.49
CA MET A 49 -46.67 79.45 30.86
C MET A 49 -46.48 78.40 29.75
N ILE A 50 -47.57 78.06 29.04
CA ILE A 50 -47.51 77.21 27.85
C ILE A 50 -46.78 77.92 26.71
N ALA A 51 -47.09 79.19 26.46
CA ALA A 51 -46.42 80.00 25.43
C ALA A 51 -44.93 80.28 25.75
N ALA A 52 -44.54 80.30 27.03
CA ALA A 52 -43.17 80.47 27.49
C ALA A 52 -42.34 79.17 27.50
N GLY A 53 -42.90 78.03 27.08
CA GLY A 53 -42.12 76.81 26.80
C GLY A 53 -41.62 76.07 28.04
N TYR A 54 -42.37 76.08 29.16
CA TYR A 54 -42.00 75.38 30.40
C TYR A 54 -42.11 73.84 30.35
N LEU A 55 -42.53 73.26 29.22
CA LEU A 55 -42.52 71.81 28.93
C LEU A 55 -41.85 71.57 27.56
N ARG A 56 -40.54 71.29 27.56
CA ARG A 56 -39.78 70.96 26.33
C ARG A 56 -39.86 69.47 26.04
N ILE A 57 -40.77 69.09 25.16
CA ILE A 57 -40.85 67.73 24.59
C ILE A 57 -39.60 67.42 23.73
N ASP A 58 -38.93 68.47 23.22
CA ASP A 58 -37.78 68.34 22.32
C ASP A 58 -36.51 67.78 23.00
N ASP A 59 -36.32 68.08 24.30
CA ASP A 59 -35.20 67.53 25.07
C ASP A 59 -35.39 66.03 25.36
N LEU A 60 -36.64 65.58 25.48
CA LEU A 60 -37.01 64.17 25.59
C LEU A 60 -36.84 63.44 24.25
N GLN A 61 -37.22 64.05 23.14
CA GLN A 61 -37.04 63.45 21.82
C GLN A 61 -35.56 63.32 21.46
N SER A 62 -34.73 64.33 21.74
CA SER A 62 -33.27 64.22 21.53
C SER A 62 -32.63 63.16 22.42
N ALA A 63 -33.07 63.02 23.69
CA ALA A 63 -32.58 61.95 24.57
C ALA A 63 -33.01 60.56 24.08
N ILE A 64 -34.24 60.43 23.56
CA ILE A 64 -34.76 59.19 22.95
C ILE A 64 -33.99 58.85 21.67
N ASP A 65 -33.71 59.82 20.82
CA ASP A 65 -32.99 59.63 19.56
C ASP A 65 -31.51 59.27 19.82
N ILE A 66 -30.88 59.89 20.84
CA ILE A 66 -29.52 59.52 21.28
C ILE A 66 -29.50 58.11 21.90
N ALA A 67 -30.50 57.76 22.70
CA ALA A 67 -30.62 56.41 23.28
C ALA A 67 -30.91 55.34 22.21
N ALA A 68 -31.73 55.66 21.20
CA ALA A 68 -32.01 54.79 20.07
C ALA A 68 -30.79 54.62 19.15
N ALA A 69 -30.03 55.70 18.90
CA ALA A 69 -28.77 55.65 18.15
C ALA A 69 -27.66 54.91 18.91
N ALA A 70 -27.62 55.00 20.24
CA ALA A 70 -26.72 54.22 21.09
C ALA A 70 -27.11 52.74 21.16
N GLY A 71 -28.41 52.42 21.15
CA GLY A 71 -28.93 51.05 21.09
C GLY A 71 -28.81 50.39 19.72
N ALA A 72 -28.77 51.18 18.64
CA ALA A 72 -28.72 50.73 17.25
C ALA A 72 -27.39 51.07 16.54
N GLY A 73 -26.27 51.07 17.27
CA GLY A 73 -24.94 51.35 16.71
C GLY A 73 -24.60 50.57 15.43
N ALA A 74 -23.60 51.07 14.69
CA ALA A 74 -23.26 50.82 13.27
C ALA A 74 -23.13 49.35 12.74
N ASN A 75 -23.47 48.32 13.52
CA ASN A 75 -23.51 46.91 13.11
C ASN A 75 -24.81 46.17 13.50
N GLY A 76 -25.89 46.88 13.88
CA GLY A 76 -27.14 46.25 14.34
C GLY A 76 -27.08 45.81 15.82
N TRP A 77 -28.23 45.37 16.35
CA TRP A 77 -28.39 44.94 17.75
C TRP A 77 -27.24 44.04 18.19
N THR A 78 -26.42 44.49 19.15
CA THR A 78 -25.28 43.70 19.62
C THR A 78 -25.78 42.48 20.40
N ALA A 79 -25.13 41.33 20.22
CA ALA A 79 -25.53 40.08 20.89
C ALA A 79 -25.56 40.18 22.43
N ASP A 80 -24.88 41.16 23.03
CA ASP A 80 -24.95 41.47 24.47
C ASP A 80 -26.32 42.01 24.94
N LEU A 81 -27.12 42.60 24.05
CA LEU A 81 -28.36 43.33 24.40
C LEU A 81 -29.65 42.60 24.00
N VAL A 82 -29.56 41.64 23.09
CA VAL A 82 -30.70 40.79 22.74
C VAL A 82 -30.82 39.72 23.82
N VAL A 83 -31.97 39.64 24.50
CA VAL A 83 -32.21 38.69 25.60
C VAL A 83 -33.32 37.74 25.18
N ASP A 84 -33.10 36.44 25.36
CA ASP A 84 -34.11 35.39 25.22
C ASP A 84 -34.20 34.63 26.54
N GLY A 85 -35.33 34.80 27.25
CA GLY A 85 -35.47 34.36 28.64
C GLY A 85 -34.51 35.10 29.58
N ASP A 86 -33.68 34.34 30.28
CA ASP A 86 -32.71 34.82 31.27
C ASP A 86 -31.28 35.02 30.71
N LYS A 87 -31.06 34.76 29.41
CA LYS A 87 -29.74 34.83 28.76
C LYS A 87 -29.67 35.84 27.63
N THR A 88 -28.50 36.45 27.44
CA THR A 88 -28.22 37.28 26.26
C THR A 88 -27.88 36.42 25.04
N GLN A 89 -28.09 36.94 23.83
CA GLN A 89 -27.76 36.27 22.58
C GLN A 89 -26.26 35.96 22.48
N LYS A 90 -25.41 36.75 23.13
CA LYS A 90 -23.98 36.47 23.24
C LYS A 90 -23.72 35.28 24.15
N GLN A 91 -24.37 35.20 25.32
CA GLN A 91 -24.28 34.01 26.17
C GLN A 91 -24.78 32.77 25.43
N ILE A 92 -25.85 32.89 24.64
CA ILE A 92 -26.36 31.81 23.79
C ILE A 92 -25.33 31.43 22.70
N ASN A 93 -24.71 32.40 22.04
CA ASN A 93 -23.71 32.17 20.99
C ASN A 93 -22.39 31.62 21.54
N GLU A 94 -21.96 32.06 22.73
CA GLU A 94 -20.80 31.54 23.46
C GLU A 94 -21.06 30.10 23.91
N GLU A 95 -22.24 29.83 24.48
CA GLU A 95 -22.68 28.47 24.79
C GLU A 95 -22.73 27.59 23.53
N GLN A 96 -23.13 28.12 22.36
CA GLN A 96 -23.15 27.40 21.08
C GLN A 96 -21.76 27.21 20.44
N ASN A 97 -20.78 28.09 20.71
CA ASN A 97 -19.43 28.04 20.13
C ASN A 97 -18.39 27.31 21.02
N GLU A 98 -18.68 27.05 22.29
CA GLU A 98 -17.90 26.07 23.05
C GLU A 98 -18.01 24.70 22.39
N ARG A 99 -16.89 23.96 22.29
CA ARG A 99 -16.86 22.60 21.73
C ARG A 99 -17.77 21.70 22.55
N LYS A 100 -19.00 21.61 22.08
CA LYS A 100 -20.11 20.85 22.61
C LYS A 100 -19.80 19.36 22.45
N SER A 101 -19.15 18.76 23.45
CA SER A 101 -19.05 17.31 23.51
C SER A 101 -20.46 16.70 23.64
N VAL A 102 -20.67 15.54 23.04
CA VAL A 102 -21.98 14.86 22.94
C VAL A 102 -22.73 14.75 24.27
N LYS A 103 -22.01 14.71 25.39
CA LYS A 103 -22.56 14.61 26.74
C LYS A 103 -23.55 15.67 27.16
N LEU A 104 -23.46 16.90 26.65
CA LEU A 104 -24.26 17.97 27.24
C LEU A 104 -25.75 17.92 26.83
N TRP A 105 -26.15 17.18 25.77
CA TRP A 105 -27.56 17.15 25.31
C TRP A 105 -28.07 15.84 24.65
N ALA A 106 -27.25 14.80 24.53
CA ALA A 106 -27.65 13.51 23.95
C ALA A 106 -27.31 12.32 24.87
N THR A 107 -28.14 11.28 24.83
CA THR A 107 -28.02 10.10 25.71
C THR A 107 -27.15 8.97 25.13
N SER A 108 -26.81 9.07 23.84
CA SER A 108 -25.93 8.17 23.09
C SER A 108 -25.47 8.84 21.79
N LEU A 109 -24.45 8.30 21.12
CA LEU A 109 -24.01 8.65 19.77
C LEU A 109 -25.14 8.53 18.77
N VAL A 110 -25.99 7.50 18.88
CA VAL A 110 -27.16 7.33 17.99
C VAL A 110 -28.15 8.47 18.19
N ASP A 111 -28.43 8.85 19.44
CA ASP A 111 -29.29 10.00 19.76
C ASP A 111 -28.66 11.32 19.27
N ALA A 112 -27.34 11.48 19.43
CA ALA A 112 -26.61 12.66 18.96
C ALA A 112 -26.67 12.79 17.43
N LEU A 113 -26.45 11.70 16.69
CA LEU A 113 -26.54 11.67 15.23
C LEU A 113 -27.97 11.88 14.71
N SER A 114 -29.01 11.67 15.54
CA SER A 114 -30.38 12.03 15.16
C SER A 114 -30.64 13.54 15.20
N LYS A 115 -29.80 14.30 15.93
CA LYS A 115 -29.95 15.73 16.17
C LYS A 115 -28.90 16.58 15.44
N TYR A 116 -27.71 16.02 15.21
CA TYR A 116 -26.55 16.75 14.73
C TYR A 116 -25.81 15.99 13.62
N ASN A 117 -25.32 16.75 12.64
CA ASN A 117 -24.52 16.20 11.54
C ASN A 117 -23.03 16.07 11.89
N SER A 118 -22.57 16.65 12.99
CA SER A 118 -21.17 16.53 13.40
C SER A 118 -21.14 16.32 14.89
N VAL A 119 -20.58 15.17 15.27
CA VAL A 119 -20.71 14.60 16.59
C VAL A 119 -19.29 14.33 17.10
N ASP A 120 -18.93 15.03 18.18
CA ASP A 120 -17.65 14.86 18.87
C ASP A 120 -17.90 14.30 20.27
N PHE A 121 -17.66 13.01 20.46
CA PHE A 121 -17.93 12.35 21.73
C PHE A 121 -16.65 12.20 22.56
N ASP A 122 -16.78 12.44 23.86
CA ASP A 122 -15.69 12.64 24.82
C ASP A 122 -15.63 11.55 25.92
N GLU A 123 -16.31 10.43 25.70
CA GLU A 123 -16.26 9.24 26.56
C GLU A 123 -16.41 7.95 25.76
N ASP A 124 -16.10 6.82 26.40
CA ASP A 124 -16.34 5.53 25.77
C ASP A 124 -17.84 5.22 25.72
N GLU A 125 -18.31 4.65 24.61
CA GLU A 125 -19.72 4.38 24.37
C GLU A 125 -19.97 2.91 24.05
N ASN A 126 -21.04 2.36 24.62
CA ASN A 126 -21.52 1.03 24.30
C ASN A 126 -22.64 1.08 23.26
N ILE A 127 -22.51 0.28 22.21
CA ILE A 127 -23.57 0.06 21.21
C ILE A 127 -23.97 -1.42 21.17
N ASN A 128 -25.21 -1.68 20.73
CA ASN A 128 -25.76 -3.03 20.57
C ASN A 128 -26.32 -3.30 19.16
N VAL A 129 -26.25 -2.30 18.28
CA VAL A 129 -26.65 -2.34 16.86
C VAL A 129 -25.69 -1.47 16.04
N PRO A 130 -25.59 -1.64 14.72
CA PRO A 130 -24.79 -0.75 13.88
C PRO A 130 -25.21 0.72 13.99
N VAL A 131 -24.24 1.62 14.02
CA VAL A 131 -24.47 3.07 13.94
C VAL A 131 -24.52 3.47 12.47
N ALA A 132 -25.69 3.88 12.00
CA ALA A 132 -25.89 4.34 10.63
C ALA A 132 -25.50 5.82 10.46
N LEU A 133 -24.67 6.11 9.47
CA LEU A 133 -24.25 7.45 9.08
C LEU A 133 -24.98 7.89 7.82
N MET A 134 -25.72 8.99 7.93
CA MET A 134 -26.43 9.65 6.83
C MET A 134 -25.52 10.64 6.08
N SER A 135 -26.03 11.15 4.96
CA SER A 135 -25.33 12.16 4.14
C SER A 135 -24.92 13.40 4.96
N GLY A 136 -23.62 13.73 4.93
CA GLY A 136 -23.05 14.89 5.64
C GLY A 136 -22.76 14.64 7.12
N GLN A 137 -22.98 13.43 7.63
CA GLN A 137 -22.71 13.09 9.03
C GLN A 137 -21.23 12.77 9.27
N ASN A 138 -20.72 13.31 10.37
CA ASN A 138 -19.33 13.18 10.80
C ASN A 138 -19.27 12.72 12.26
N ILE A 139 -18.39 11.77 12.53
CA ILE A 139 -18.00 11.36 13.88
C ILE A 139 -16.53 11.72 14.06
N THR A 140 -16.27 12.49 15.11
CA THR A 140 -14.93 12.75 15.62
C THR A 140 -14.84 12.31 17.06
N SER A 141 -13.65 11.95 17.50
CA SER A 141 -13.37 11.71 18.91
C SER A 141 -11.87 11.86 19.18
N ASN A 142 -11.49 11.92 20.46
CA ASN A 142 -10.12 11.95 20.91
C ASN A 142 -9.65 10.57 21.39
N ASN A 143 -9.76 9.58 20.51
CA ASN A 143 -9.43 8.16 20.73
C ASN A 143 -10.30 7.46 21.79
N HIS A 144 -11.54 7.91 21.97
CA HIS A 144 -12.50 7.20 22.82
C HIS A 144 -12.98 5.91 22.15
N GLU A 145 -13.41 4.96 22.97
CA GLU A 145 -13.81 3.62 22.54
C GLU A 145 -15.30 3.54 22.19
N LEU A 146 -15.60 3.04 20.99
CA LEU A 146 -16.92 2.57 20.61
C LEU A 146 -16.96 1.05 20.77
N ASN A 147 -17.59 0.60 21.85
CA ASN A 147 -17.64 -0.79 22.25
C ASN A 147 -18.96 -1.44 21.83
N GLN A 148 -18.89 -2.34 20.86
CA GLN A 148 -20.02 -3.15 20.45
C GLN A 148 -20.16 -4.35 21.37
N THR A 149 -21.24 -4.37 22.13
CA THR A 149 -21.49 -5.33 23.23
C THR A 149 -22.25 -6.59 22.83
N THR A 150 -22.71 -6.66 21.58
CA THR A 150 -23.47 -7.78 21.03
C THR A 150 -22.91 -8.17 19.67
N PRO A 151 -23.09 -9.44 19.24
CA PRO A 151 -22.59 -9.88 17.94
C PRO A 151 -23.33 -9.12 16.84
N SER A 152 -22.65 -8.18 16.21
CA SER A 152 -23.12 -7.52 15.01
C SER A 152 -22.05 -7.58 13.95
N THR A 153 -22.52 -7.63 12.72
CA THR A 153 -21.64 -7.72 11.56
C THR A 153 -20.92 -6.38 11.35
N ILE A 154 -21.62 -5.25 11.50
CA ILE A 154 -21.07 -3.89 11.27
C ILE A 154 -21.09 -3.08 12.57
N VAL A 155 -20.07 -2.25 12.81
CA VAL A 155 -20.07 -1.24 13.90
C VAL A 155 -20.56 0.10 13.35
N LEU A 156 -19.89 0.65 12.33
CA LEU A 156 -20.28 1.89 11.66
C LEU A 156 -20.68 1.61 10.21
N GLU A 157 -21.87 2.07 9.81
CA GLU A 157 -22.40 1.87 8.47
C GLU A 157 -22.76 3.20 7.79
N GLY A 158 -22.06 3.55 6.71
CA GLY A 158 -22.42 4.69 5.86
C GLY A 158 -23.52 4.34 4.84
N GLN A 159 -24.54 5.18 4.70
CA GLN A 159 -25.65 4.96 3.77
C GLN A 159 -25.37 5.39 2.32
N TYR A 160 -26.12 4.77 1.39
CA TYR A 160 -26.12 5.12 -0.04
C TYR A 160 -26.51 6.58 -0.27
N GLY A 161 -25.73 7.28 -1.10
CA GLY A 161 -25.98 8.69 -1.47
C GLY A 161 -25.44 9.72 -0.48
N ALA A 162 -24.66 9.32 0.52
CA ALA A 162 -23.96 10.26 1.38
C ALA A 162 -22.96 11.12 0.58
N SER A 163 -23.08 12.45 0.65
CA SER A 163 -22.18 13.35 -0.07
C SER A 163 -20.79 13.30 0.55
N ASP A 164 -20.66 13.71 1.81
CA ASP A 164 -19.39 13.71 2.53
C ASP A 164 -19.55 12.99 3.89
N MET A 165 -18.61 12.11 4.25
CA MET A 165 -18.55 11.47 5.58
C MET A 165 -17.15 11.51 6.16
N VAL A 166 -17.06 11.78 7.46
CA VAL A 166 -15.81 11.74 8.23
C VAL A 166 -15.96 10.85 9.46
N ILE A 167 -15.00 9.94 9.63
CA ILE A 167 -14.81 9.13 10.82
C ILE A 167 -13.37 9.35 11.28
N ASP A 168 -13.17 9.96 12.45
CA ASP A 168 -11.86 10.40 12.92
C ASP A 168 -11.65 10.13 14.41
N GLY A 169 -10.48 9.58 14.76
CA GLY A 169 -10.00 9.54 16.13
C GLY A 169 -10.76 8.58 17.06
N LEU A 170 -11.09 7.38 16.59
CA LEU A 170 -11.87 6.40 17.37
C LEU A 170 -11.06 5.13 17.64
N SER A 171 -11.31 4.52 18.80
CA SER A 171 -11.03 3.11 19.03
C SER A 171 -12.33 2.31 18.84
N ILE A 172 -12.33 1.26 18.03
CA ILE A 172 -13.51 0.40 17.85
C ILE A 172 -13.20 -0.99 18.42
N GLN A 173 -14.00 -1.39 19.39
CA GLN A 173 -13.99 -2.72 19.98
C GLN A 173 -15.23 -3.46 19.49
N GLN A 174 -15.06 -4.47 18.63
CA GLN A 174 -16.17 -5.27 18.13
C GLN A 174 -16.36 -6.51 19.00
N ASP A 175 -17.61 -6.96 19.17
CA ASP A 175 -17.89 -8.34 19.58
C ASP A 175 -17.51 -9.28 18.43
N LYS A 176 -16.61 -10.22 18.74
CA LYS A 176 -16.03 -11.16 17.77
C LYS A 176 -16.62 -12.57 17.86
N SER A 177 -17.75 -12.75 18.52
CA SER A 177 -18.40 -14.06 18.66
C SER A 177 -19.33 -14.42 17.49
N GLY A 178 -19.66 -13.46 16.61
CA GLY A 178 -20.42 -13.69 15.39
C GLY A 178 -19.69 -14.55 14.35
N VAL A 179 -20.43 -15.31 13.53
CA VAL A 179 -19.86 -16.14 12.46
C VAL A 179 -19.50 -15.27 11.25
N VAL A 180 -18.24 -15.26 10.84
CA VAL A 180 -17.81 -14.59 9.61
C VAL A 180 -18.28 -15.38 8.38
N SER A 181 -19.09 -14.75 7.52
CA SER A 181 -19.51 -15.30 6.22
C SER A 181 -18.64 -14.75 5.09
N GLY A 182 -18.26 -15.62 4.14
CA GLY A 182 -17.51 -15.22 2.95
C GLY A 182 -18.41 -14.59 1.86
N GLY A 183 -17.80 -13.86 0.92
CA GLY A 183 -18.47 -13.31 -0.28
C GLY A 183 -18.59 -11.78 -0.30
N THR A 184 -19.28 -11.22 -1.29
CA THR A 184 -19.45 -9.75 -1.46
C THR A 184 -20.56 -9.15 -0.61
N ASN A 185 -21.41 -9.97 0.00
CA ASN A 185 -22.36 -9.59 1.06
C ASN A 185 -21.74 -9.71 2.45
N ASN A 186 -20.41 -9.60 2.52
CA ASN A 186 -19.70 -9.67 3.78
C ASN A 186 -20.00 -8.40 4.58
N ASN A 187 -20.82 -8.58 5.61
CA ASN A 187 -21.22 -7.53 6.52
C ASN A 187 -20.28 -7.44 7.73
N HIS A 188 -19.21 -8.22 7.86
CA HIS A 188 -18.46 -8.36 9.13
C HIS A 188 -17.38 -7.28 9.38
N ALA A 189 -17.50 -6.11 8.76
CA ALA A 189 -16.50 -5.03 8.82
C ALA A 189 -16.75 -4.07 9.99
N ALA A 190 -15.69 -3.62 10.66
CA ALA A 190 -15.80 -2.54 11.65
C ALA A 190 -16.47 -1.30 11.04
N ILE A 191 -16.03 -0.93 9.84
CA ILE A 191 -16.58 0.20 9.10
C ILE A 191 -16.96 -0.28 7.71
N LYS A 192 -18.22 -0.08 7.36
CA LYS A 192 -18.76 -0.36 6.04
C LYS A 192 -19.34 0.92 5.46
N ILE A 193 -18.94 1.29 4.25
CA ILE A 193 -19.48 2.48 3.58
C ILE A 193 -20.21 2.06 2.31
N ARG A 194 -21.52 2.32 2.22
CA ARG A 194 -22.34 2.11 1.03
C ARG A 194 -22.29 3.35 0.14
N GLY A 195 -21.42 3.36 -0.86
CA GLY A 195 -21.30 4.47 -1.81
C GLY A 195 -20.79 5.80 -1.23
N GLY A 196 -21.08 6.91 -1.92
CA GLY A 196 -20.80 8.27 -1.46
C GLY A 196 -19.71 9.03 -2.22
N LEU A 197 -19.75 10.37 -2.16
CA LEU A 197 -18.86 11.22 -2.97
C LEU A 197 -17.47 11.35 -2.33
N ARG A 198 -17.39 11.68 -1.04
CA ARG A 198 -16.12 11.87 -0.32
C ARG A 198 -16.15 11.25 1.07
N ASN A 199 -15.40 10.15 1.25
CA ASN A 199 -15.28 9.47 2.54
C ASN A 199 -13.88 9.68 3.11
N LYS A 200 -13.79 10.07 4.38
CA LYS A 200 -12.53 10.23 5.11
C LYS A 200 -12.57 9.41 6.39
N ILE A 201 -11.76 8.37 6.46
CA ILE A 201 -11.64 7.48 7.63
C ILE A 201 -10.20 7.58 8.12
N LYS A 202 -9.99 8.07 9.35
CA LYS A 202 -8.64 8.41 9.81
C LYS A 202 -8.42 8.25 11.30
N ASN A 203 -7.16 8.03 11.69
CA ASN A 203 -6.72 7.99 13.09
C ASN A 203 -7.51 6.97 13.93
N LEU A 204 -7.64 5.74 13.44
CA LEU A 204 -8.47 4.73 14.09
C LEU A 204 -7.65 3.58 14.65
N VAL A 205 -8.09 3.05 15.79
CA VAL A 205 -7.63 1.76 16.33
C VAL A 205 -8.77 0.77 16.25
N LEU A 206 -8.57 -0.37 15.57
CA LEU A 206 -9.62 -1.31 15.26
C LEU A 206 -9.28 -2.70 15.85
N ASN A 207 -10.04 -3.13 16.85
CA ASN A 207 -10.02 -4.49 17.40
C ASN A 207 -11.32 -5.21 17.02
N SER A 208 -11.43 -5.47 15.72
CA SER A 208 -12.64 -5.98 15.07
C SER A 208 -12.41 -7.32 14.38
N GLN A 209 -13.48 -8.01 13.98
CA GLN A 209 -13.36 -9.24 13.19
C GLN A 209 -12.77 -8.97 11.82
N LEU A 210 -13.27 -7.96 11.09
CA LEU A 210 -12.70 -7.45 9.84
C LEU A 210 -12.54 -5.92 9.90
N GLY A 211 -11.83 -5.36 8.92
CA GLY A 211 -11.41 -3.95 8.92
C GLY A 211 -12.42 -3.01 8.28
N ILE A 212 -11.96 -2.31 7.24
CA ILE A 212 -12.71 -1.25 6.56
C ILE A 212 -13.07 -1.75 5.17
N SER A 213 -14.33 -1.61 4.79
CA SER A 213 -14.79 -2.01 3.47
C SER A 213 -15.63 -0.89 2.85
N LEU A 214 -15.21 -0.43 1.68
CA LEU A 214 -15.87 0.59 0.88
C LEU A 214 -16.60 -0.15 -0.25
N GLY A 215 -17.93 -0.08 -0.25
CA GLY A 215 -18.81 -0.73 -1.24
C GLY A 215 -19.59 -1.93 -0.69
N MET A 216 -20.89 -2.02 -1.05
CA MET A 216 -21.81 -3.11 -0.68
C MET A 216 -22.75 -3.48 -1.84
N GLY A 217 -23.31 -4.68 -1.81
CA GLY A 217 -24.34 -5.14 -2.76
C GLY A 217 -23.78 -6.06 -3.85
N GLU A 218 -24.58 -6.41 -4.85
CA GLU A 218 -24.18 -7.24 -5.98
C GLU A 218 -23.41 -6.45 -7.06
N ALA A 219 -22.77 -7.15 -8.00
CA ALA A 219 -22.07 -6.48 -9.10
C ALA A 219 -23.04 -5.59 -9.90
N GLY A 220 -22.65 -4.33 -10.15
CA GLY A 220 -23.50 -3.35 -10.84
C GLY A 220 -24.41 -2.52 -9.94
N ALA A 221 -24.62 -2.92 -8.67
CA ALA A 221 -25.45 -2.19 -7.71
C ALA A 221 -24.92 -0.78 -7.46
N ALA A 222 -25.83 0.19 -7.27
CA ALA A 222 -25.47 1.58 -7.02
C ALA A 222 -24.73 1.74 -5.67
N ASP A 223 -25.08 0.93 -4.67
CA ASP A 223 -24.49 0.89 -3.33
C ASP A 223 -23.00 0.47 -3.30
N ARG A 224 -22.45 0.01 -4.44
CA ARG A 224 -21.02 -0.25 -4.61
C ARG A 224 -20.19 0.99 -4.97
N ARG A 225 -20.82 2.13 -5.32
CA ARG A 225 -20.15 3.24 -6.00
C ARG A 225 -19.77 4.35 -5.03
N SER A 226 -18.51 4.36 -4.59
CA SER A 226 -17.91 5.49 -3.87
C SER A 226 -16.89 6.22 -4.74
N MET A 227 -16.81 7.55 -4.68
CA MET A 227 -15.98 8.31 -5.62
C MET A 227 -14.60 8.67 -5.08
N PHE A 228 -14.49 9.39 -3.96
CA PHE A 228 -13.22 9.79 -3.37
C PHE A 228 -13.09 9.26 -1.95
N ASN A 229 -12.16 8.34 -1.72
CA ASN A 229 -11.97 7.74 -0.41
C ASN A 229 -10.56 7.97 0.11
N VAL A 230 -10.46 8.42 1.35
CA VAL A 230 -9.20 8.57 2.08
C VAL A 230 -9.26 7.70 3.33
N ILE A 231 -8.34 6.75 3.44
CA ILE A 231 -8.12 5.94 4.63
C ILE A 231 -6.70 6.22 5.11
N ARG A 232 -6.52 6.70 6.33
CA ARG A 232 -5.16 6.97 6.83
C ARG A 232 -4.99 6.72 8.31
N ASP A 233 -3.77 6.37 8.70
CA ASP A 233 -3.37 6.28 10.10
C ASP A 233 -4.29 5.30 10.87
N ILE A 234 -4.36 4.07 10.36
CA ILE A 234 -5.21 3.00 10.90
C ILE A 234 -4.34 1.96 11.58
N VAL A 235 -4.71 1.55 12.79
CA VAL A 235 -4.05 0.49 13.54
C VAL A 235 -5.01 -0.67 13.73
N PHE A 236 -4.69 -1.81 13.16
CA PHE A 236 -5.43 -3.05 13.35
C PHE A 236 -4.79 -3.90 14.45
N LYS A 237 -5.61 -4.24 15.47
CA LYS A 237 -5.20 -4.98 16.68
C LYS A 237 -5.64 -6.44 16.71
N ASN A 238 -6.37 -6.88 15.69
CA ASN A 238 -6.85 -8.26 15.58
C ASN A 238 -6.38 -8.94 14.29
N THR A 239 -6.62 -10.24 14.21
CA THR A 239 -5.92 -11.19 13.35
C THR A 239 -6.41 -11.25 11.90
N ASN A 240 -7.66 -10.92 11.61
CA ASN A 240 -8.31 -11.15 10.30
C ASN A 240 -8.71 -9.83 9.60
N ILE A 241 -7.79 -8.90 9.41
CA ILE A 241 -8.18 -7.52 9.05
C ILE A 241 -7.50 -7.01 7.77
N GLY A 242 -8.28 -6.36 6.90
CA GLY A 242 -7.81 -5.65 5.72
C GLY A 242 -8.61 -4.38 5.38
N VAL A 243 -8.20 -3.73 4.29
CA VAL A 243 -8.91 -2.61 3.68
C VAL A 243 -9.39 -3.03 2.30
N GLU A 244 -10.69 -2.91 2.07
CA GLU A 244 -11.33 -3.25 0.81
C GLU A 244 -11.87 -1.99 0.12
N HIS A 245 -11.37 -1.71 -1.09
CA HIS A 245 -11.83 -0.64 -1.97
C HIS A 245 -12.67 -1.25 -3.10
N ILE A 246 -13.86 -1.76 -2.79
CA ILE A 246 -14.72 -2.46 -3.76
C ILE A 246 -15.66 -1.46 -4.45
N GLY A 247 -15.54 -1.34 -5.76
CA GLY A 247 -16.36 -0.43 -6.57
C GLY A 247 -16.06 1.07 -6.37
N ALA A 248 -14.97 1.38 -5.67
CA ALA A 248 -14.53 2.74 -5.42
C ALA A 248 -13.70 3.30 -6.59
N SER A 249 -13.98 4.53 -7.02
CA SER A 249 -13.27 5.18 -8.14
C SER A 249 -11.87 5.62 -7.73
N TYR A 250 -11.73 6.60 -6.83
CA TYR A 250 -10.46 7.22 -6.43
C TYR A 250 -10.15 6.93 -4.97
N ASN A 251 -9.03 6.25 -4.72
CA ASN A 251 -8.68 5.78 -3.39
C ASN A 251 -7.28 6.23 -2.97
N GLN A 252 -7.18 6.63 -1.72
CA GLN A 252 -5.91 6.88 -1.05
C GLN A 252 -5.91 6.17 0.30
N SER A 253 -5.04 5.18 0.43
CA SER A 253 -4.74 4.54 1.71
C SER A 253 -3.33 4.94 2.15
N MET A 254 -3.11 5.27 3.42
CA MET A 254 -1.80 5.66 3.95
C MET A 254 -1.61 5.18 5.39
N ASN A 255 -0.38 4.82 5.76
CA ASN A 255 0.00 4.51 7.14
C ASN A 255 -0.95 3.52 7.84
N ILE A 256 -1.01 2.31 7.29
CA ILE A 256 -1.82 1.23 7.84
C ILE A 256 -0.89 0.29 8.63
N VAL A 257 -1.15 0.17 9.93
CA VAL A 257 -0.37 -0.66 10.85
C VAL A 257 -1.17 -1.89 11.21
N VAL A 258 -0.55 -3.05 11.10
CA VAL A 258 -1.11 -4.33 11.57
C VAL A 258 -0.18 -4.93 12.59
N ASP A 259 -0.68 -4.99 13.82
CA ASP A 259 0.08 -5.41 14.99
C ASP A 259 -0.88 -6.10 15.97
N PRO A 260 -1.36 -7.31 15.63
CA PRO A 260 -2.28 -8.04 16.48
C PRO A 260 -1.55 -8.63 17.69
N GLN A 261 -2.28 -8.75 18.80
CA GLN A 261 -1.74 -9.37 20.02
C GLN A 261 -1.40 -10.85 19.79
N ASP A 262 -2.31 -11.57 19.15
CA ASP A 262 -2.11 -12.96 18.73
C ASP A 262 -1.72 -13.02 17.26
N LYS A 263 -0.98 -14.06 16.89
CA LYS A 263 -0.48 -14.19 15.52
C LYS A 263 -1.63 -14.42 14.54
N GLY A 264 -1.87 -13.46 13.66
CA GLY A 264 -3.10 -13.42 12.85
C GLY A 264 -3.02 -14.04 11.46
N ALA A 265 -4.18 -14.21 10.82
CA ALA A 265 -4.29 -14.76 9.47
C ALA A 265 -5.04 -13.78 8.56
N PHE A 266 -4.49 -13.54 7.37
CA PHE A 266 -5.14 -12.85 6.25
C PHE A 266 -5.31 -11.33 6.45
N MET A 267 -4.57 -10.56 5.64
CA MET A 267 -4.82 -9.14 5.40
C MET A 267 -5.25 -8.95 3.94
N GLY A 268 -6.46 -8.44 3.71
CA GLY A 268 -6.90 -8.08 2.36
C GLY A 268 -6.44 -6.66 2.00
N ASP A 269 -5.60 -6.51 0.97
CA ASP A 269 -5.53 -5.28 0.18
C ASP A 269 -6.28 -5.55 -1.13
N ARG A 270 -7.57 -5.23 -1.14
CA ARG A 270 -8.45 -5.54 -2.27
C ARG A 270 -8.90 -4.25 -2.95
N GLY A 271 -8.32 -3.98 -4.11
CA GLY A 271 -8.75 -2.91 -5.01
C GLY A 271 -9.45 -3.50 -6.23
N THR A 272 -10.78 -3.55 -6.22
CA THR A 272 -11.59 -3.95 -7.39
C THR A 272 -12.49 -2.77 -7.78
N GLY A 273 -12.38 -2.24 -9.00
CA GLY A 273 -13.07 -1.01 -9.39
C GLY A 273 -14.22 -1.17 -10.38
N TYR A 274 -14.67 -0.04 -10.93
CA TYR A 274 -15.50 0.07 -12.14
C TYR A 274 -15.09 1.37 -12.90
N ASP A 275 -14.98 1.35 -14.25
CA ASP A 275 -14.31 2.39 -15.08
C ASP A 275 -15.22 3.55 -15.48
N LYS A 276 -16.55 3.46 -15.31
CA LYS A 276 -17.47 4.54 -15.69
C LYS A 276 -18.48 4.84 -14.59
N ILE A 277 -18.52 6.13 -14.21
CA ILE A 277 -19.41 6.70 -13.20
C ILE A 277 -20.89 6.54 -13.61
N GLU A 278 -21.20 6.49 -14.92
CA GLU A 278 -22.57 6.61 -15.46
C GLU A 278 -23.01 5.48 -16.43
N ASN A 279 -22.43 4.28 -16.43
CA ASN A 279 -22.93 3.19 -17.30
C ASN A 279 -23.12 1.84 -16.57
N PRO A 280 -24.36 1.33 -16.42
CA PRO A 280 -24.66 0.06 -15.74
C PRO A 280 -24.43 -1.21 -16.58
N ASP A 281 -24.10 -1.09 -17.87
CA ASP A 281 -24.13 -2.24 -18.81
C ASP A 281 -22.90 -3.17 -18.80
N GLU A 282 -21.91 -2.97 -17.94
CA GLU A 282 -20.80 -3.91 -17.85
C GLU A 282 -21.11 -5.08 -16.90
N THR A 283 -21.56 -6.17 -17.52
CA THR A 283 -21.60 -7.54 -16.96
C THR A 283 -20.22 -8.08 -16.55
N ALA A 284 -19.14 -7.29 -16.68
CA ALA A 284 -17.79 -7.64 -16.28
C ALA A 284 -17.04 -6.43 -15.68
N HIS A 285 -16.61 -6.61 -14.43
CA HIS A 285 -15.91 -5.67 -13.56
C HIS A 285 -14.79 -4.85 -14.23
N ALA A 286 -14.86 -3.54 -14.03
CA ALA A 286 -13.97 -2.57 -14.66
C ALA A 286 -12.87 -2.07 -13.69
N PRO A 287 -11.83 -1.37 -14.15
CA PRO A 287 -10.67 -1.09 -13.28
C PRO A 287 -10.88 0.09 -12.30
N CYS A 288 -10.23 0.06 -11.12
CA CYS A 288 -10.28 1.18 -10.14
C CYS A 288 -9.31 2.30 -10.54
N HIS A 289 -9.72 3.56 -10.33
CA HIS A 289 -8.97 4.75 -10.73
C HIS A 289 -8.04 5.17 -9.59
N ALA A 290 -6.85 4.58 -9.58
CA ALA A 290 -5.71 4.91 -8.71
C ALA A 290 -5.84 4.48 -7.22
N ASN A 291 -4.79 3.80 -6.76
CA ASN A 291 -4.46 3.63 -5.35
C ASN A 291 -3.05 4.19 -5.14
N ASN A 292 -2.96 5.42 -4.62
CA ASN A 292 -1.68 6.12 -4.51
C ASN A 292 -1.10 6.01 -3.10
N GLY A 293 0.11 5.45 -2.98
CA GLY A 293 1.02 5.72 -1.87
C GLY A 293 0.72 4.99 -0.57
N VAL A 294 0.23 3.75 -0.64
CA VAL A 294 -0.09 2.98 0.58
C VAL A 294 1.18 2.52 1.28
N ASN A 295 1.31 2.87 2.56
CA ASN A 295 2.36 2.34 3.44
C ASN A 295 1.71 1.37 4.42
N TRP A 296 2.10 0.12 4.35
CA TRP A 296 1.68 -0.94 5.27
C TRP A 296 2.84 -1.29 6.19
N ILE A 297 2.58 -1.34 7.50
CA ILE A 297 3.53 -1.76 8.52
C ILE A 297 2.99 -3.03 9.17
N ILE A 298 3.72 -4.13 9.08
CA ILE A 298 3.22 -5.47 9.42
C ILE A 298 4.12 -6.15 10.44
N ARG A 299 3.49 -6.61 11.51
CA ARG A 299 4.11 -7.31 12.63
C ARG A 299 3.24 -8.48 13.04
N ASN A 300 3.88 -9.51 13.60
CA ASN A 300 3.22 -10.64 14.25
C ASN A 300 2.11 -11.32 13.43
N MET A 301 2.33 -11.57 12.13
CA MET A 301 1.34 -12.20 11.25
C MET A 301 1.74 -13.63 10.83
N ALA A 302 0.78 -14.56 10.79
CA ALA A 302 0.95 -15.95 10.37
C ALA A 302 0.66 -16.16 8.88
N THR A 303 -0.22 -15.38 8.27
CA THR A 303 -0.34 -15.31 6.81
C THR A 303 -0.35 -13.86 6.35
N GLY A 304 0.11 -13.66 5.12
CA GLY A 304 0.40 -12.34 4.59
C GLY A 304 -0.77 -11.58 4.05
N ILE A 305 -0.39 -10.56 3.29
CA ILE A 305 -1.30 -9.73 2.53
C ILE A 305 -1.75 -10.50 1.30
N SER A 306 -3.03 -10.79 1.20
CA SER A 306 -3.65 -11.15 -0.06
C SER A 306 -3.91 -9.86 -0.84
N SER A 307 -2.99 -9.51 -1.74
CA SER A 307 -3.16 -8.36 -2.63
C SER A 307 -3.92 -8.80 -3.88
N GLN A 308 -5.10 -8.20 -4.07
CA GLN A 308 -5.89 -8.31 -5.28
C GLN A 308 -6.12 -6.90 -5.82
N ASN A 309 -5.27 -6.47 -6.75
CA ASN A 309 -5.35 -5.14 -7.32
C ASN A 309 -5.67 -5.19 -8.82
N SER A 310 -6.82 -4.62 -9.20
CA SER A 310 -7.26 -4.45 -10.59
C SER A 310 -7.28 -2.97 -11.00
N SER A 311 -6.35 -2.15 -10.49
CA SER A 311 -6.28 -0.73 -10.84
C SER A 311 -5.95 -0.49 -12.30
N LYS A 312 -6.57 0.56 -12.88
CA LYS A 312 -6.32 1.04 -14.26
C LYS A 312 -5.06 1.88 -14.37
N PHE A 313 -4.56 2.36 -13.23
CA PHE A 313 -3.38 3.20 -13.15
C PHE A 313 -2.35 2.59 -12.20
N GLU A 314 -1.08 2.98 -12.37
CA GLU A 314 0.04 2.50 -11.57
C GLU A 314 -0.22 2.72 -10.08
N SER A 315 -0.30 1.63 -9.31
CA SER A 315 -0.39 1.68 -7.84
C SER A 315 1.00 1.50 -7.26
N LYS A 316 1.44 2.44 -6.42
CA LYS A 316 2.66 2.26 -5.60
C LYS A 316 2.28 1.88 -4.18
N ILE A 317 2.69 0.69 -3.76
CA ILE A 317 2.39 0.12 -2.44
C ILE A 317 3.70 -0.27 -1.77
N ASN A 318 3.92 0.26 -0.57
CA ASN A 318 5.11 0.00 0.25
C ASN A 318 4.73 -0.87 1.46
N TYR A 319 5.51 -1.91 1.69
CA TYR A 319 5.34 -2.86 2.79
C TYR A 319 6.59 -2.88 3.66
N PHE A 320 6.42 -2.61 4.95
CA PHE A 320 7.45 -2.69 5.98
C PHE A 320 7.12 -3.84 6.91
N ILE A 321 7.96 -4.88 6.92
CA ILE A 321 7.63 -6.17 7.51
C ILE A 321 8.70 -6.56 8.53
N SER A 322 8.35 -6.50 9.82
CA SER A 322 9.28 -6.84 10.91
C SER A 322 8.96 -8.18 11.58
N GLY A 323 7.95 -8.92 11.09
CA GLY A 323 7.62 -10.25 11.58
C GLY A 323 6.40 -10.86 10.89
N CYS A 324 6.60 -11.78 9.95
CA CYS A 324 5.51 -12.44 9.25
C CYS A 324 5.90 -13.80 8.65
N ASP A 325 5.04 -14.82 8.70
CA ASP A 325 5.39 -16.10 8.06
C ASP A 325 5.33 -16.02 6.53
N ARG A 326 4.36 -15.29 5.96
CA ARG A 326 4.29 -15.02 4.51
C ARG A 326 4.00 -13.55 4.34
N ALA A 327 4.83 -12.77 3.69
CA ALA A 327 4.64 -11.33 3.60
C ALA A 327 3.49 -10.95 2.66
N ILE A 328 3.57 -11.34 1.39
CA ILE A 328 2.59 -10.96 0.37
C ILE A 328 2.27 -12.16 -0.52
N GLN A 329 0.98 -12.37 -0.73
CA GLN A 329 0.43 -13.25 -1.75
C GLN A 329 -0.27 -12.39 -2.81
N ILE A 330 0.28 -12.38 -4.02
CA ILE A 330 -0.36 -11.76 -5.18
C ILE A 330 -1.27 -12.80 -5.80
N ILE A 331 -2.57 -12.53 -5.79
CA ILE A 331 -3.56 -13.41 -6.39
C ILE A 331 -4.07 -12.83 -7.71
N LYS A 332 -4.49 -13.72 -8.62
CA LYS A 332 -5.15 -13.32 -9.86
C LYS A 332 -6.34 -12.40 -9.59
N GLY A 333 -6.44 -11.30 -10.35
CA GLY A 333 -7.63 -10.46 -10.37
C GLY A 333 -8.88 -11.25 -10.78
N THR A 334 -10.06 -10.81 -10.34
CA THR A 334 -11.34 -11.51 -10.59
C THR A 334 -11.73 -11.60 -12.07
N VAL A 335 -11.13 -10.81 -12.97
CA VAL A 335 -11.48 -10.80 -14.40
C VAL A 335 -10.33 -11.33 -15.27
N GLN A 336 -10.59 -12.45 -15.94
CA GLN A 336 -9.69 -13.03 -16.92
C GLN A 336 -9.70 -12.17 -18.21
N GLY A 337 -8.63 -11.41 -18.45
CA GLY A 337 -8.43 -10.64 -19.69
C GLY A 337 -8.37 -9.12 -19.51
N ASN A 338 -8.76 -8.60 -18.34
CA ASN A 338 -8.51 -7.20 -17.98
C ASN A 338 -7.06 -7.13 -17.44
N ASN A 339 -6.10 -6.77 -18.29
CA ASN A 339 -4.70 -6.64 -17.87
C ASN A 339 -4.60 -5.44 -16.91
N PRO A 340 -4.31 -5.62 -15.61
CA PRO A 340 -4.06 -4.49 -14.75
C PRO A 340 -2.84 -3.73 -15.27
N THR A 341 -2.87 -2.40 -15.13
CA THR A 341 -1.66 -1.60 -15.31
C THR A 341 -0.62 -1.94 -14.25
N LEU A 342 0.61 -1.55 -14.53
CA LEU A 342 1.80 -1.90 -13.77
C LEU A 342 1.65 -1.63 -12.26
N ASN A 343 1.60 -2.66 -11.40
CA ASN A 343 1.64 -2.45 -9.94
C ASN A 343 3.08 -2.38 -9.46
N ASN A 344 3.39 -1.45 -8.57
CA ASN A 344 4.73 -1.26 -8.02
C ASN A 344 4.72 -1.55 -6.52
N TYR A 345 5.20 -2.73 -6.16
CA TYR A 345 5.31 -3.19 -4.78
C TYR A 345 6.74 -2.99 -4.27
N GLN A 346 6.91 -2.16 -3.24
CA GLN A 346 8.19 -1.98 -2.54
C GLN A 346 8.13 -2.69 -1.18
N ILE A 347 9.09 -3.56 -0.89
CA ILE A 347 9.04 -4.43 0.28
C ILE A 347 10.35 -4.31 1.05
N ILE A 348 10.28 -3.93 2.33
CA ILE A 348 11.39 -3.97 3.25
C ILE A 348 11.06 -4.99 4.33
N SER A 349 11.91 -6.00 4.49
CA SER A 349 11.63 -7.15 5.36
C SER A 349 12.83 -7.58 6.18
N GLU A 350 12.64 -7.79 7.48
CA GLU A 350 13.69 -8.29 8.39
C GLU A 350 13.46 -9.72 8.89
N LYS A 351 12.21 -10.08 9.19
CA LYS A 351 11.85 -11.38 9.80
C LYS A 351 10.65 -11.98 9.08
N CYS A 352 10.79 -12.21 7.79
CA CYS A 352 9.77 -12.87 7.00
C CYS A 352 10.19 -14.31 6.67
N LYS A 353 9.28 -15.28 6.78
CA LYS A 353 9.60 -16.67 6.37
C LYS A 353 9.41 -16.95 4.89
N GLN A 354 8.67 -16.09 4.18
CA GLN A 354 8.47 -16.12 2.73
C GLN A 354 8.02 -14.74 2.25
N LEU A 355 8.82 -14.07 1.41
CA LEU A 355 8.62 -12.68 1.02
C LEU A 355 7.45 -12.48 0.04
N ILE A 356 7.40 -13.29 -1.02
CA ILE A 356 6.41 -13.14 -2.09
C ILE A 356 5.93 -14.52 -2.52
N VAL A 357 4.61 -14.65 -2.62
CA VAL A 357 3.92 -15.74 -3.31
C VAL A 357 3.14 -15.13 -4.47
N ASN A 358 3.62 -15.31 -5.70
CA ASN A 358 2.94 -14.80 -6.89
C ASN A 358 2.10 -15.93 -7.54
N ASP A 359 0.79 -15.81 -7.43
CA ASP A 359 -0.21 -16.75 -7.91
C ASP A 359 -1.06 -16.11 -9.03
N GLY A 360 -0.46 -16.00 -10.22
CA GLY A 360 -1.13 -15.49 -11.42
C GLY A 360 -1.14 -13.96 -11.56
N GLY A 361 -0.35 -13.24 -10.76
CA GLY A 361 -0.09 -11.82 -10.93
C GLY A 361 0.74 -11.52 -12.19
N ASN A 362 0.36 -10.48 -12.91
CA ASN A 362 1.04 -10.05 -14.13
C ASN A 362 1.29 -8.53 -14.15
N HIS A 363 2.30 -8.09 -14.92
CA HIS A 363 2.70 -6.69 -15.11
C HIS A 363 3.13 -6.01 -13.80
N ASN A 364 3.66 -6.75 -12.83
CA ASN A 364 4.06 -6.17 -11.54
C ASN A 364 5.55 -5.84 -11.52
N ILE A 365 5.93 -4.72 -10.91
CA ILE A 365 7.28 -4.48 -10.42
C ILE A 365 7.34 -4.78 -8.94
N PHE A 366 8.19 -5.73 -8.55
CA PHE A 366 8.57 -6.02 -7.18
C PHE A 366 9.94 -5.43 -6.90
N ARG A 367 10.02 -4.55 -5.90
CA ARG A 367 11.26 -3.97 -5.37
C ARG A 367 11.42 -4.44 -3.93
N PHE A 368 12.57 -4.98 -3.56
CA PHE A 368 12.75 -5.45 -2.19
C PHE A 368 14.14 -5.25 -1.59
N ILE A 369 14.17 -5.07 -0.27
CA ILE A 369 15.36 -5.18 0.58
C ILE A 369 14.98 -6.13 1.70
N ALA A 370 15.56 -7.32 1.72
CA ALA A 370 15.16 -8.38 2.65
C ALA A 370 16.36 -9.04 3.34
N ASP A 371 16.20 -9.31 4.64
CA ASP A 371 16.94 -10.35 5.34
C ASP A 371 16.16 -11.67 5.23
N GLY A 372 16.76 -12.65 4.58
CA GLY A 372 16.21 -13.98 4.33
C GLY A 372 16.61 -15.03 5.38
N SER A 373 17.24 -14.63 6.49
CA SER A 373 17.66 -15.56 7.56
C SER A 373 16.49 -16.30 8.21
N ALA A 374 15.29 -15.74 8.13
CA ALA A 374 14.06 -16.33 8.63
C ALA A 374 13.34 -17.23 7.61
N PHE A 375 13.82 -17.35 6.36
CA PHE A 375 13.13 -18.13 5.34
C PHE A 375 13.02 -19.61 5.72
N THR A 376 11.78 -20.11 5.76
CA THR A 376 11.51 -21.55 5.98
C THR A 376 11.23 -22.29 4.67
N ASP A 377 10.91 -21.55 3.60
CA ASP A 377 10.69 -22.04 2.24
C ASP A 377 11.43 -21.12 1.22
N GLN A 378 11.05 -21.09 -0.07
CA GLN A 378 11.61 -20.12 -1.01
C GLN A 378 11.25 -18.69 -0.60
N GLY A 379 12.22 -17.77 -0.66
CA GLY A 379 12.00 -16.36 -0.35
C GLY A 379 10.96 -15.72 -1.28
N ILE A 380 11.19 -15.81 -2.59
CA ILE A 380 10.22 -15.47 -3.63
C ILE A 380 9.76 -16.77 -4.29
N GLN A 381 8.45 -16.95 -4.43
CA GLN A 381 7.87 -18.11 -5.09
C GLN A 381 6.82 -17.70 -6.12
N GLU A 382 7.07 -18.03 -7.38
CA GLU A 382 6.08 -17.91 -8.45
C GLU A 382 5.34 -19.25 -8.60
N ILE A 383 4.07 -19.30 -8.17
CA ILE A 383 3.23 -20.51 -8.16
C ILE A 383 2.53 -20.70 -9.49
N ALA A 384 1.96 -19.63 -10.05
CA ALA A 384 1.24 -19.61 -11.30
C ALA A 384 1.61 -18.37 -12.11
N GLY A 385 1.54 -18.46 -13.44
CA GLY A 385 1.85 -17.35 -14.33
C GLY A 385 0.90 -17.30 -15.52
N PHE A 386 0.84 -16.12 -16.13
CA PHE A 386 0.01 -15.88 -17.30
C PHE A 386 0.70 -16.44 -18.55
N LEU A 387 0.07 -17.41 -19.22
CA LEU A 387 0.62 -17.99 -20.45
C LEU A 387 0.71 -16.92 -21.54
N GLY A 388 1.95 -16.61 -21.96
CA GLY A 388 2.26 -16.02 -23.26
C GLY A 388 2.39 -14.51 -23.37
N LYS A 389 2.11 -13.68 -22.35
CA LYS A 389 2.18 -12.20 -22.47
C LYS A 389 2.53 -11.41 -21.20
N GLY A 390 3.02 -12.07 -20.14
CA GLY A 390 3.11 -11.42 -18.83
C GLY A 390 4.49 -10.95 -18.39
N PHE A 391 4.67 -9.68 -18.03
CA PHE A 391 5.97 -9.11 -17.61
C PHE A 391 6.02 -8.77 -16.12
N ASN A 392 6.60 -9.64 -15.27
CA ASN A 392 6.95 -9.23 -13.91
C ASN A 392 8.41 -8.78 -13.83
N GLN A 393 8.70 -7.72 -13.08
CA GLN A 393 10.06 -7.25 -12.81
C GLN A 393 10.39 -7.54 -11.35
N TYR A 394 11.52 -8.20 -11.10
CA TYR A 394 12.01 -8.50 -9.75
C TYR A 394 13.33 -7.78 -9.52
N LEU A 395 13.32 -6.77 -8.65
CA LEU A 395 14.42 -5.84 -8.43
C LEU A 395 14.77 -5.78 -6.93
N GLY A 396 16.06 -5.81 -6.58
CA GLY A 396 16.50 -5.54 -5.22
C GLY A 396 17.38 -6.64 -4.62
N THR A 397 17.48 -6.66 -3.29
CA THR A 397 18.49 -7.44 -2.57
C THR A 397 17.87 -8.36 -1.51
N ILE A 398 18.32 -9.61 -1.48
CA ILE A 398 18.07 -10.57 -0.41
C ILE A 398 19.41 -10.97 0.22
N LYS A 399 19.54 -10.82 1.54
CA LYS A 399 20.75 -11.21 2.29
C LYS A 399 20.50 -12.39 3.20
N ASN A 400 21.53 -13.17 3.49
CA ASN A 400 21.53 -14.26 4.48
C ASN A 400 20.38 -15.28 4.29
N SER A 401 20.01 -15.58 3.04
CA SER A 401 18.86 -16.45 2.77
C SER A 401 19.05 -17.85 3.36
N ALA A 402 18.25 -18.26 4.33
CA ALA A 402 18.36 -19.60 4.94
C ALA A 402 17.91 -20.75 4.00
N LYS A 403 17.30 -20.40 2.86
CA LYS A 403 16.77 -21.31 1.84
C LYS A 403 17.07 -20.75 0.45
N THR A 404 16.39 -21.28 -0.58
CA THR A 404 16.43 -20.71 -1.93
C THR A 404 15.85 -19.30 -1.92
N ALA A 405 16.62 -18.30 -2.36
CA ALA A 405 16.16 -16.92 -2.24
C ALA A 405 15.03 -16.58 -3.22
N ALA A 406 15.08 -17.10 -4.44
CA ALA A 406 14.03 -16.92 -5.43
C ALA A 406 13.78 -18.18 -6.27
N GLN A 407 12.50 -18.48 -6.52
CA GLN A 407 12.04 -19.47 -7.48
C GLN A 407 10.99 -18.84 -8.40
N LEU A 408 11.40 -18.61 -9.64
CA LEU A 408 10.66 -17.92 -10.69
C LEU A 408 10.41 -18.95 -11.77
N ARG A 409 9.14 -19.14 -12.19
CA ARG A 409 8.71 -20.31 -12.97
C ARG A 409 8.07 -19.96 -14.32
N TYR A 410 7.76 -18.69 -14.57
CA TYR A 410 7.00 -18.29 -15.75
C TYR A 410 7.74 -17.31 -16.67
N SER A 411 7.22 -17.15 -17.89
CA SER A 411 7.88 -16.45 -18.99
C SER A 411 7.75 -14.92 -18.93
N HIS A 412 8.77 -14.23 -19.45
CA HIS A 412 8.91 -12.77 -19.63
C HIS A 412 9.20 -11.92 -18.39
N ASN A 413 10.02 -12.42 -17.47
CA ASN A 413 10.45 -11.64 -16.32
C ASN A 413 11.72 -10.81 -16.62
N LEU A 414 11.81 -9.61 -16.02
CA LEU A 414 13.03 -8.81 -15.97
C LEU A 414 13.65 -8.92 -14.57
N TYR A 415 14.95 -9.18 -14.52
CA TYR A 415 15.66 -9.35 -13.26
C TYR A 415 16.63 -8.19 -12.98
N GLY A 416 16.66 -7.76 -11.74
CA GLY A 416 17.66 -6.89 -11.14
C GLY A 416 17.90 -7.35 -9.71
N LEU A 417 18.17 -8.65 -9.56
CA LEU A 417 18.19 -9.36 -8.30
C LEU A 417 19.63 -9.50 -7.79
N GLN A 418 19.85 -9.17 -6.53
CA GLN A 418 21.09 -9.48 -5.81
C GLN A 418 20.78 -10.39 -4.62
N VAL A 419 21.49 -11.51 -4.52
CA VAL A 419 21.40 -12.45 -3.41
C VAL A 419 22.76 -12.60 -2.76
N SER A 420 22.83 -12.58 -1.44
CA SER A 420 24.07 -12.88 -0.71
C SER A 420 23.85 -13.92 0.37
N LYS A 421 24.84 -14.82 0.53
CA LYS A 421 24.91 -15.84 1.59
C LYS A 421 23.68 -16.74 1.66
N ALA A 422 23.25 -17.27 0.51
CA ALA A 422 22.12 -18.19 0.46
C ALA A 422 22.54 -19.60 0.88
N THR A 423 21.89 -20.18 1.88
CA THR A 423 22.11 -21.58 2.32
C THR A 423 21.46 -22.60 1.35
N GLY A 424 20.57 -22.13 0.47
CA GLY A 424 20.03 -22.90 -0.66
C GLY A 424 20.58 -22.41 -1.99
N ASN A 425 19.74 -22.46 -3.03
CA ASN A 425 20.09 -21.82 -4.29
C ASN A 425 19.96 -20.29 -4.17
N GLY A 426 20.79 -19.53 -4.86
CA GLY A 426 20.59 -18.08 -4.94
C GLY A 426 19.28 -17.79 -5.67
N ALA A 427 19.22 -18.13 -6.96
CA ALA A 427 18.00 -18.01 -7.75
C ALA A 427 17.76 -19.25 -8.63
N ASN A 428 16.52 -19.72 -8.67
CA ASN A 428 16.06 -20.71 -9.64
C ASN A 428 15.08 -20.02 -10.59
N VAL A 429 15.44 -19.98 -11.87
CA VAL A 429 14.75 -19.22 -12.89
C VAL A 429 14.38 -20.18 -14.01
N ASN A 430 13.09 -20.46 -14.11
CA ASN A 430 12.48 -21.28 -15.13
C ASN A 430 11.50 -20.42 -15.94
N GLY A 431 11.62 -20.38 -17.26
CA GLY A 431 10.76 -19.57 -18.12
C GLY A 431 11.40 -19.18 -19.45
N ASN A 432 10.62 -18.52 -20.31
CA ASN A 432 11.08 -18.09 -21.63
C ASN A 432 11.03 -16.56 -21.77
N TYR A 433 11.85 -15.99 -22.65
CA TYR A 433 11.87 -14.60 -23.06
C TYR A 433 12.14 -13.57 -21.93
N GLY A 434 12.80 -14.00 -20.86
CA GLY A 434 13.28 -13.10 -19.80
C GLY A 434 14.67 -12.53 -20.08
N GLY A 435 15.07 -11.51 -19.31
CA GLY A 435 16.39 -10.89 -19.39
C GLY A 435 16.73 -10.12 -18.10
N GLY A 436 17.87 -9.43 -18.08
CA GLY A 436 18.30 -8.61 -16.94
C GLY A 436 19.53 -9.17 -16.22
N LEU A 437 19.70 -8.79 -14.96
CA LEU A 437 20.87 -9.07 -14.14
C LEU A 437 20.50 -9.84 -12.86
N ILE A 438 21.24 -10.91 -12.60
CA ILE A 438 21.20 -11.67 -11.35
C ILE A 438 22.62 -11.74 -10.79
N ILE A 439 22.80 -11.22 -9.58
CA ILE A 439 24.05 -11.30 -8.82
C ILE A 439 23.81 -12.23 -7.64
N VAL A 440 24.66 -13.25 -7.47
CA VAL A 440 24.65 -14.16 -6.32
C VAL A 440 26.05 -14.22 -5.75
N ASP A 441 26.17 -14.05 -4.44
CA ASP A 441 27.44 -14.12 -3.73
C ASP A 441 27.34 -15.07 -2.52
N GLY A 442 28.22 -16.07 -2.43
CA GLY A 442 28.32 -16.97 -1.28
C GLY A 442 27.14 -17.93 -1.11
N ALA A 443 26.63 -18.52 -2.19
CA ALA A 443 25.55 -19.50 -2.10
C ALA A 443 26.08 -20.93 -1.84
N THR A 444 25.55 -21.63 -0.83
CA THR A 444 25.95 -23.01 -0.54
C THR A 444 25.20 -24.05 -1.40
N GLY A 445 24.19 -23.64 -2.16
CA GLY A 445 23.55 -24.48 -3.18
C GLY A 445 24.10 -24.23 -4.58
N THR A 446 23.21 -24.27 -5.57
CA THR A 446 23.47 -23.71 -6.91
C THR A 446 23.37 -22.19 -6.83
N GLY A 447 24.36 -21.45 -7.32
CA GLY A 447 24.32 -19.98 -7.35
C GLY A 447 23.07 -19.50 -8.09
N VAL A 448 23.02 -19.78 -9.39
CA VAL A 448 21.83 -19.58 -10.21
C VAL A 448 21.54 -20.86 -11.02
N ALA A 449 20.26 -21.24 -11.10
CA ALA A 449 19.78 -22.28 -12.01
C ALA A 449 18.91 -21.61 -13.07
N LEU A 450 19.28 -21.74 -14.34
CA LEU A 450 18.53 -21.22 -15.48
C LEU A 450 17.96 -22.37 -16.31
N ALA A 451 16.64 -22.40 -16.48
CA ALA A 451 15.93 -23.37 -17.31
C ALA A 451 14.95 -22.64 -18.25
N GLY A 452 15.12 -22.77 -19.57
CA GLY A 452 14.22 -22.15 -20.57
C GLY A 452 14.98 -21.43 -21.68
N ASN A 453 14.46 -20.31 -22.17
CA ASN A 453 15.04 -19.57 -23.31
C ASN A 453 15.12 -18.07 -22.99
N TYR A 454 16.32 -17.55 -22.76
CA TYR A 454 16.58 -16.17 -22.36
C TYR A 454 17.43 -15.45 -23.41
N ASN A 455 17.11 -14.17 -23.65
CA ASN A 455 17.93 -13.32 -24.50
C ASN A 455 18.65 -12.29 -23.63
N ASN A 456 19.98 -12.32 -23.63
CA ASN A 456 20.85 -11.39 -22.92
C ASN A 456 20.67 -11.40 -21.38
N MET A 457 20.68 -12.59 -20.77
CA MET A 457 20.73 -12.73 -19.32
C MET A 457 22.14 -12.47 -18.81
N GLN A 458 22.31 -11.61 -17.80
CA GLN A 458 23.58 -11.40 -17.12
C GLN A 458 23.55 -12.09 -15.77
N VAL A 459 24.51 -12.98 -15.52
CA VAL A 459 24.63 -13.71 -14.27
C VAL A 459 26.03 -13.54 -13.70
N VAL A 460 26.09 -12.98 -12.50
CA VAL A 460 27.31 -12.93 -11.70
C VAL A 460 27.11 -13.85 -10.50
N ALA A 461 27.95 -14.86 -10.35
CA ALA A 461 27.79 -15.87 -9.29
C ALA A 461 29.14 -16.16 -8.62
N THR A 462 29.43 -15.54 -7.48
CA THR A 462 30.66 -15.76 -6.72
C THR A 462 30.44 -16.81 -5.63
N GLU A 463 31.48 -17.60 -5.34
CA GLU A 463 31.51 -18.52 -4.18
C GLU A 463 30.32 -19.50 -4.09
N CYS A 464 30.00 -20.19 -5.19
CA CYS A 464 28.94 -21.20 -5.21
C CYS A 464 29.48 -22.60 -4.90
N LEU A 465 28.89 -23.32 -3.95
CA LEU A 465 29.38 -24.64 -3.52
C LEU A 465 29.23 -25.73 -4.61
N ASN A 466 28.10 -25.74 -5.32
CA ASN A 466 27.82 -26.75 -6.36
C ASN A 466 28.27 -26.28 -7.75
N ALA A 467 27.46 -25.42 -8.36
CA ALA A 467 27.72 -24.82 -9.68
C ALA A 467 26.69 -23.72 -9.98
N LEU A 468 26.93 -22.95 -11.03
CA LEU A 468 25.91 -22.28 -11.85
C LEU A 468 25.39 -23.27 -12.91
N VAL A 469 24.07 -23.36 -13.10
CA VAL A 469 23.47 -24.35 -14.02
C VAL A 469 22.67 -23.66 -15.12
N VAL A 470 22.88 -24.07 -16.37
CA VAL A 470 22.07 -23.67 -17.54
C VAL A 470 21.57 -24.93 -18.24
N SER A 471 20.28 -25.23 -18.10
CA SER A 471 19.64 -26.43 -18.67
C SER A 471 18.65 -26.13 -19.81
N GLY A 472 18.40 -24.85 -20.08
CA GLY A 472 17.51 -24.39 -21.14
C GLY A 472 18.12 -24.44 -22.55
N SER A 473 17.32 -24.13 -23.59
CA SER A 473 17.79 -24.06 -24.98
C SER A 473 17.67 -22.66 -25.58
N GLY A 474 18.57 -22.35 -26.52
CA GLY A 474 18.57 -21.07 -27.23
C GLY A 474 18.92 -19.85 -26.37
N ASN A 475 19.53 -20.05 -25.20
CA ASN A 475 19.83 -18.95 -24.28
C ASN A 475 21.04 -18.14 -24.77
N THR A 476 21.03 -16.83 -24.54
CA THR A 476 22.26 -16.01 -24.54
C THR A 476 22.52 -15.53 -23.12
N VAL A 477 23.59 -16.04 -22.51
CA VAL A 477 23.94 -15.78 -21.10
C VAL A 477 25.34 -15.22 -20.99
N ASN A 478 25.47 -14.04 -20.39
CA ASN A 478 26.74 -13.45 -19.97
C ASN A 478 27.02 -13.89 -18.52
N ILE A 479 28.12 -14.58 -18.28
CA ILE A 479 28.48 -15.19 -17.00
C ILE A 479 29.79 -14.61 -16.48
N GLN A 480 29.80 -14.24 -15.20
CA GLN A 480 31.01 -14.05 -14.41
C GLN A 480 30.89 -14.85 -13.12
N THR A 481 31.69 -15.90 -12.98
CA THR A 481 31.64 -16.75 -11.80
C THR A 481 33.02 -17.21 -11.39
N ASP A 482 33.26 -17.38 -10.09
CA ASP A 482 34.44 -18.07 -9.57
C ASP A 482 34.18 -19.55 -9.29
N GLY A 483 32.92 -19.99 -9.36
CA GLY A 483 32.50 -21.37 -9.14
C GLY A 483 32.46 -22.20 -10.43
N ASN A 484 32.00 -23.45 -10.28
CA ASN A 484 31.78 -24.35 -11.41
C ASN A 484 30.56 -23.93 -12.24
N VAL A 485 30.53 -24.30 -13.51
CA VAL A 485 29.41 -24.11 -14.43
C VAL A 485 29.01 -25.44 -15.06
N GLN A 486 27.71 -25.71 -15.13
CA GLN A 486 27.15 -26.87 -15.80
C GLN A 486 26.16 -26.43 -16.88
N ILE A 487 26.41 -26.84 -18.12
CA ILE A 487 25.57 -26.56 -19.29
C ILE A 487 25.00 -27.87 -19.81
N SER A 488 23.72 -28.12 -19.54
CA SER A 488 23.04 -29.34 -19.98
C SER A 488 22.05 -29.13 -21.12
N GLY A 489 21.65 -27.88 -21.38
CA GLY A 489 20.78 -27.55 -22.50
C GLY A 489 21.53 -27.33 -23.81
N SER A 490 20.78 -27.16 -24.91
CA SER A 490 21.32 -27.13 -26.26
C SER A 490 21.11 -25.79 -26.98
N GLY A 491 21.97 -25.44 -27.92
CA GLY A 491 21.84 -24.21 -28.72
C GLY A 491 22.09 -22.92 -27.93
N ASN A 492 22.78 -22.98 -26.79
CA ASN A 492 23.03 -21.80 -25.95
C ASN A 492 24.30 -21.07 -26.38
N THR A 493 24.32 -19.75 -26.24
CA THR A 493 25.51 -18.90 -26.33
C THR A 493 25.91 -18.45 -24.94
N ILE A 494 27.09 -18.88 -24.48
CA ILE A 494 27.66 -18.58 -23.17
C ILE A 494 28.85 -17.64 -23.35
N ILE A 495 28.82 -16.50 -22.69
CA ILE A 495 29.79 -15.41 -22.85
C ILE A 495 30.38 -15.04 -21.48
N GLY A 496 31.69 -14.91 -21.33
CA GLY A 496 32.32 -14.32 -20.15
C GLY A 496 33.36 -15.21 -19.47
N ARG A 497 33.53 -15.06 -18.14
CA ARG A 497 34.60 -15.71 -17.37
C ARG A 497 34.04 -16.76 -16.40
N ILE A 498 34.63 -17.95 -16.45
CA ILE A 498 34.37 -19.05 -15.54
C ILE A 498 35.65 -19.38 -14.77
N GLY A 499 35.67 -19.07 -13.47
CA GLY A 499 36.80 -19.33 -12.58
C GLY A 499 36.93 -20.82 -12.18
N GLY A 500 35.83 -21.56 -12.12
CA GLY A 500 35.82 -23.00 -11.82
C GLY A 500 35.84 -23.88 -13.07
N ASN A 501 35.37 -25.13 -12.92
CA ASN A 501 35.26 -26.09 -14.01
C ASN A 501 33.98 -25.85 -14.83
N LEU A 502 34.05 -26.09 -16.15
CA LEU A 502 32.90 -26.11 -17.05
C LEU A 502 32.55 -27.55 -17.43
N THR A 503 31.33 -27.99 -17.15
CA THR A 503 30.80 -29.29 -17.60
C THR A 503 29.73 -29.08 -18.65
N VAL A 504 29.84 -29.72 -19.81
CA VAL A 504 28.89 -29.61 -20.92
C VAL A 504 28.34 -30.98 -21.29
N THR A 505 27.02 -31.13 -21.24
CA THR A 505 26.29 -32.35 -21.65
C THR A 505 25.25 -32.09 -22.74
N GLY A 506 24.96 -30.82 -23.06
CA GLY A 506 24.08 -30.44 -24.17
C GLY A 506 24.83 -30.28 -25.51
N ASN A 507 24.07 -30.04 -26.58
CA ASN A 507 24.58 -29.97 -27.95
C ASN A 507 24.50 -28.54 -28.54
N GLU A 508 25.26 -28.27 -29.60
CA GLU A 508 25.16 -27.01 -30.37
C GLU A 508 25.35 -25.72 -29.56
N ASN A 509 26.05 -25.78 -28.42
CA ASN A 509 26.34 -24.62 -27.58
C ASN A 509 27.58 -23.88 -28.09
N LYS A 510 27.57 -22.56 -27.99
CA LYS A 510 28.67 -21.66 -28.32
C LYS A 510 29.27 -21.05 -27.06
N PHE A 511 30.59 -21.05 -26.95
CA PHE A 511 31.33 -20.51 -25.80
C PHE A 511 32.29 -19.40 -26.23
N ILE A 512 32.22 -18.25 -25.56
CA ILE A 512 33.04 -17.06 -25.84
C ILE A 512 33.59 -16.54 -24.51
N GLY A 513 34.92 -16.40 -24.36
CA GLY A 513 35.52 -15.83 -23.16
C GLY A 513 36.61 -16.70 -22.56
N GLU A 514 36.57 -16.98 -21.27
CA GLU A 514 37.65 -17.67 -20.55
C GLU A 514 37.11 -18.71 -19.56
N VAL A 515 37.78 -19.87 -19.48
CA VAL A 515 37.63 -20.83 -18.39
C VAL A 515 38.99 -21.03 -17.73
N VAL A 516 39.08 -20.77 -16.43
CA VAL A 516 40.31 -20.98 -15.65
C VAL A 516 40.47 -22.45 -15.25
N GLY A 517 39.36 -23.13 -14.96
CA GLY A 517 39.33 -24.56 -14.63
C GLY A 517 39.36 -25.47 -15.87
N THR A 518 38.94 -26.71 -15.66
CA THR A 518 38.87 -27.73 -16.73
C THR A 518 37.54 -27.69 -17.46
N VAL A 519 37.53 -28.13 -18.73
CA VAL A 519 36.30 -28.32 -19.50
C VAL A 519 36.06 -29.81 -19.71
N ALA A 520 34.96 -30.31 -19.17
CA ALA A 520 34.50 -31.69 -19.35
C ALA A 520 33.32 -31.73 -20.33
N ARG A 521 33.36 -32.67 -21.29
CA ARG A 521 32.32 -32.86 -22.31
C ARG A 521 31.90 -34.32 -22.31
N THR A 522 30.61 -34.60 -22.16
CA THR A 522 30.11 -35.98 -22.13
C THR A 522 29.07 -36.20 -23.22
N GLY A 523 29.40 -36.98 -24.25
CA GLY A 523 28.44 -37.40 -25.28
C GLY A 523 27.84 -36.27 -26.12
N THR A 524 28.56 -35.16 -26.30
CA THR A 524 28.03 -33.95 -26.95
C THR A 524 28.44 -33.80 -28.41
N THR A 525 27.57 -33.21 -29.24
CA THR A 525 27.85 -32.88 -30.65
C THR A 525 27.61 -31.39 -30.95
N GLY A 526 28.34 -30.84 -31.93
CA GLY A 526 28.09 -29.49 -32.47
C GLY A 526 28.45 -28.30 -31.58
N ASN A 527 29.03 -28.51 -30.40
CA ASN A 527 29.44 -27.43 -29.50
C ASN A 527 30.68 -26.67 -30.04
N ASP A 528 30.61 -25.35 -30.11
CA ASP A 528 31.67 -24.42 -30.55
C ASP A 528 32.41 -23.79 -29.36
N PHE A 529 33.70 -24.10 -29.24
CA PHE A 529 34.59 -23.58 -28.20
C PHE A 529 35.75 -22.75 -28.78
N THR A 530 35.66 -22.38 -30.07
CA THR A 530 36.73 -21.69 -30.82
C THR A 530 37.13 -20.38 -30.15
N TRP A 531 36.19 -19.73 -29.48
CA TRP A 531 36.35 -18.41 -28.85
C TRP A 531 36.59 -18.48 -27.34
N LEU A 532 36.90 -19.67 -26.81
CA LEU A 532 37.19 -19.88 -25.39
C LEU A 532 38.71 -19.93 -25.15
N LYS A 533 39.20 -19.09 -24.23
CA LYS A 533 40.60 -18.98 -23.83
C LYS A 533 40.93 -19.82 -22.60
N ASN A 534 42.21 -20.16 -22.44
CA ASN A 534 42.82 -20.75 -21.23
C ASN A 534 42.23 -22.07 -20.72
N TRP A 535 41.47 -22.79 -21.54
CA TRP A 535 40.82 -24.01 -21.10
C TRP A 535 41.63 -25.27 -21.43
N SER A 536 41.56 -26.27 -20.54
CA SER A 536 42.14 -27.60 -20.75
C SER A 536 41.04 -28.67 -20.80
N GLY A 537 41.01 -29.46 -21.88
CA GLY A 537 40.06 -30.57 -22.04
C GLY A 537 40.68 -31.94 -21.75
N SER A 538 39.90 -32.85 -21.17
CA SER A 538 40.09 -34.30 -21.32
C SER A 538 39.07 -34.79 -22.34
N ILE A 539 39.51 -35.14 -23.55
CA ILE A 539 38.63 -35.69 -24.58
C ILE A 539 38.64 -37.22 -24.44
N VAL A 540 37.46 -37.81 -24.34
CA VAL A 540 37.29 -39.26 -24.50
C VAL A 540 37.48 -39.57 -25.97
N LEU A 541 38.52 -40.36 -26.26
CA LEU A 541 38.94 -40.70 -27.61
C LEU A 541 37.86 -41.51 -28.36
N PRO A 542 37.68 -41.30 -29.67
CA PRO A 542 37.00 -42.28 -30.51
C PRO A 542 37.78 -43.60 -30.53
N GLU A 543 37.07 -44.69 -30.89
CA GLU A 543 37.54 -46.08 -30.99
C GLU A 543 39.04 -46.25 -31.24
N GLN A 544 39.68 -47.11 -30.43
CA GLN A 544 41.05 -47.56 -30.68
C GLN A 544 41.11 -48.27 -32.03
N THR A 545 41.73 -47.64 -33.03
CA THR A 545 41.93 -48.30 -34.32
C THR A 545 43.22 -49.08 -34.29
N THR A 546 43.10 -50.40 -34.41
CA THR A 546 44.23 -51.29 -34.64
C THR A 546 44.48 -51.36 -36.13
N ASP A 547 45.67 -51.01 -36.59
CA ASP A 547 46.00 -51.16 -38.01
C ASP A 547 46.26 -52.62 -38.39
N THR A 548 46.47 -52.88 -39.68
CA THR A 548 46.73 -54.23 -40.21
C THR A 548 48.02 -54.87 -39.69
N ALA A 549 48.90 -54.11 -39.03
CA ALA A 549 50.12 -54.61 -38.39
C ALA A 549 49.94 -54.84 -36.87
N GLY A 550 48.72 -54.70 -36.34
CA GLY A 550 48.44 -54.89 -34.92
C GLY A 550 48.78 -53.67 -34.06
N ARG A 551 49.06 -52.51 -34.65
CA ARG A 551 49.51 -51.31 -33.93
C ARG A 551 48.30 -50.53 -33.42
N VAL A 552 48.32 -50.17 -32.13
CA VAL A 552 47.31 -49.27 -31.55
C VAL A 552 47.62 -47.85 -32.00
N THR A 553 46.72 -47.29 -32.79
CA THR A 553 46.76 -45.89 -33.18
C THR A 553 45.62 -45.14 -32.52
N VAL A 554 45.96 -43.98 -31.97
CA VAL A 554 44.99 -43.07 -31.38
C VAL A 554 45.04 -41.77 -32.14
N THR A 555 43.94 -41.43 -32.81
CA THR A 555 43.77 -40.15 -33.48
C THR A 555 43.09 -39.18 -32.52
N VAL A 556 43.82 -38.14 -32.12
CA VAL A 556 43.23 -37.02 -31.38
C VAL A 556 42.90 -35.87 -32.32
N PRO A 557 41.69 -35.29 -32.22
CA PRO A 557 41.42 -33.99 -32.81
C PRO A 557 42.34 -32.94 -32.19
N LYS A 558 43.13 -32.27 -33.02
CA LYS A 558 43.89 -31.06 -32.73
C LYS A 558 43.05 -29.85 -33.11
N HIS A 559 42.75 -28.99 -32.14
CA HIS A 559 42.15 -27.68 -32.40
C HIS A 559 43.16 -26.78 -33.13
N GLU A 560 42.71 -25.96 -34.09
CA GLU A 560 43.58 -25.13 -34.93
C GLU A 560 44.51 -24.21 -34.14
N SER A 561 44.05 -23.74 -32.97
CA SER A 561 44.80 -22.90 -32.03
C SER A 561 45.27 -23.60 -30.74
N ALA A 562 45.17 -24.94 -30.64
CA ALA A 562 45.65 -25.68 -29.46
C ALA A 562 47.09 -26.19 -29.61
N GLN A 563 47.85 -26.10 -28.52
CA GLN A 563 49.06 -26.89 -28.31
C GLN A 563 48.74 -28.08 -27.40
N ILE A 564 49.01 -29.29 -27.87
CA ILE A 564 48.97 -30.49 -27.03
C ILE A 564 50.07 -30.36 -25.98
N ARG A 565 49.73 -30.41 -24.68
CA ARG A 565 50.72 -30.27 -23.60
C ARG A 565 51.22 -31.59 -23.06
N THR A 566 50.30 -32.51 -22.78
CA THR A 566 50.64 -33.79 -22.16
C THR A 566 49.76 -34.89 -22.72
N VAL A 567 50.37 -36.00 -23.09
CA VAL A 567 49.70 -37.22 -23.53
C VAL A 567 50.34 -38.37 -22.78
N TYR A 568 49.54 -39.22 -22.16
CA TYR A 568 50.03 -40.37 -21.44
C TYR A 568 49.10 -41.56 -21.62
N ALA A 569 49.70 -42.74 -21.68
CA ALA A 569 49.00 -44.01 -21.74
C ALA A 569 49.12 -44.70 -20.38
N THR A 570 48.00 -45.15 -19.83
CA THR A 570 47.99 -46.05 -18.67
C THR A 570 48.25 -47.46 -19.18
N ILE A 571 49.44 -47.95 -18.85
CA ILE A 571 49.96 -49.26 -19.28
C ILE A 571 49.93 -50.19 -18.06
N PRO A 572 49.46 -51.45 -18.18
CA PRO A 572 49.42 -52.38 -17.05
C PRO A 572 50.83 -52.65 -16.49
N LEU A 573 50.90 -52.94 -15.20
CA LEU A 573 52.07 -52.90 -14.30
C LEU A 573 53.33 -53.71 -14.70
N ASN A 574 53.38 -54.37 -15.86
CA ASN A 574 54.43 -55.33 -16.20
C ASN A 574 55.22 -55.00 -17.49
N THR A 575 55.17 -53.78 -18.02
CA THR A 575 55.86 -53.43 -19.28
C THR A 575 56.57 -52.07 -19.20
N SER A 576 57.73 -52.05 -18.54
CA SER A 576 58.59 -50.86 -18.37
C SER A 576 59.29 -50.37 -19.64
N GLU A 577 59.05 -51.02 -20.79
CA GLU A 577 59.73 -50.73 -22.06
C GLU A 577 58.82 -50.01 -23.08
N TYR A 578 57.63 -49.58 -22.69
CA TYR A 578 56.66 -49.02 -23.64
C TYR A 578 56.68 -47.49 -23.63
N GLU A 579 56.77 -46.88 -24.81
CA GLU A 579 56.75 -45.43 -24.99
C GLU A 579 55.64 -44.99 -25.96
N LEU A 580 55.15 -43.77 -25.77
CA LEU A 580 54.18 -43.15 -26.65
C LEU A 580 54.88 -42.25 -27.67
N LYS A 581 54.67 -42.49 -28.96
CA LYS A 581 55.30 -41.72 -30.03
C LYS A 581 54.29 -41.04 -30.94
N VAL A 582 54.54 -39.77 -31.25
CA VAL A 582 53.79 -39.06 -32.31
C VAL A 582 54.26 -39.60 -33.66
N ILE A 583 53.36 -40.22 -34.41
CA ILE A 583 53.67 -40.80 -35.72
C ILE A 583 53.14 -39.97 -36.89
N SER A 584 52.14 -39.12 -36.66
CA SER A 584 51.63 -38.22 -37.68
C SER A 584 50.96 -36.99 -37.07
N ILE A 585 51.12 -35.86 -37.74
CA ILE A 585 50.33 -34.65 -37.54
C ILE A 585 49.77 -34.30 -38.91
N SER A 586 48.45 -34.44 -39.08
CA SER A 586 47.78 -34.20 -40.37
C SER A 586 46.54 -33.36 -40.15
N GLY A 587 46.52 -32.16 -40.72
CA GLY A 587 45.43 -31.20 -40.56
C GLY A 587 45.07 -30.97 -39.10
N ALA A 588 43.80 -31.23 -38.77
CA ALA A 588 43.24 -31.11 -37.42
C ALA A 588 43.42 -32.37 -36.56
N ASN A 589 44.41 -33.24 -36.82
CA ASN A 589 44.59 -34.49 -36.07
C ASN A 589 46.07 -34.75 -35.72
N VAL A 590 46.31 -35.36 -34.55
CA VAL A 590 47.59 -35.97 -34.16
C VAL A 590 47.39 -37.46 -33.92
N MET A 591 48.28 -38.29 -34.48
CA MET A 591 48.26 -39.73 -34.28
C MET A 591 49.40 -40.16 -33.37
N PHE A 592 49.05 -40.94 -32.35
CA PHE A 592 50.01 -41.60 -31.46
C PHE A 592 50.08 -43.09 -31.74
N GLU A 593 51.28 -43.65 -31.60
CA GLU A 593 51.56 -45.08 -31.58
C GLU A 593 52.20 -45.45 -30.25
N LEU A 594 51.75 -46.57 -29.66
CA LEU A 594 52.45 -47.18 -28.53
C LEU A 594 53.53 -48.11 -29.08
N GLN A 595 54.79 -47.83 -28.75
CA GLN A 595 55.95 -48.60 -29.19
C GLN A 595 56.56 -49.35 -28.00
N ASN A 596 57.13 -50.53 -28.26
CA ASN A 596 58.02 -51.21 -27.31
C ASN A 596 59.45 -50.65 -27.37
N GLY A 597 60.35 -51.16 -26.52
CA GLY A 597 61.75 -50.72 -26.43
C GLY A 597 62.57 -50.94 -27.72
N THR A 598 62.02 -51.68 -28.69
CA THR A 598 62.61 -51.87 -30.03
C THR A 598 61.95 -51.02 -31.12
N GLY A 599 61.06 -50.09 -30.75
CA GLY A 599 60.35 -49.21 -31.69
C GLY A 599 59.23 -49.87 -32.50
N SER A 600 58.81 -51.09 -32.13
CA SER A 600 57.72 -51.82 -32.78
C SER A 600 56.39 -51.56 -32.09
N GLY A 601 55.30 -51.46 -32.85
CA GLY A 601 53.98 -51.20 -32.29
C GLY A 601 53.45 -52.34 -31.42
N VAL A 602 52.72 -51.98 -30.35
CA VAL A 602 52.17 -52.92 -29.36
C VAL A 602 50.69 -53.24 -29.66
N ALA A 603 50.27 -54.49 -29.42
CA ALA A 603 48.91 -54.98 -29.69
C ALA A 603 47.84 -54.50 -28.68
N SER A 604 46.57 -54.46 -29.13
CA SER A 604 45.51 -53.55 -28.63
C SER A 604 44.82 -53.82 -27.31
N THR A 605 45.06 -54.94 -26.64
CA THR A 605 44.15 -55.39 -25.57
C THR A 605 44.41 -54.82 -24.17
N ALA A 606 45.36 -53.88 -23.99
CA ALA A 606 45.89 -53.60 -22.65
C ALA A 606 45.94 -52.12 -22.21
N VAL A 607 45.61 -51.12 -23.04
CA VAL A 607 46.05 -49.73 -22.76
C VAL A 607 44.90 -48.72 -22.79
N THR A 608 44.84 -47.84 -21.79
CA THR A 608 43.93 -46.67 -21.77
C THR A 608 44.73 -45.40 -22.06
N PHE A 609 44.31 -44.60 -23.04
CA PHE A 609 45.01 -43.37 -23.42
C PHE A 609 44.29 -42.14 -22.84
N ASN A 610 45.06 -41.21 -22.30
CA ASN A 610 44.58 -39.92 -21.78
C ASN A 610 45.41 -38.78 -22.38
N TYR A 611 44.79 -37.64 -22.67
CA TYR A 611 45.51 -36.48 -23.20
C TYR A 611 44.92 -35.15 -22.75
N SER A 612 45.77 -34.13 -22.76
CA SER A 612 45.44 -32.74 -22.42
C SER A 612 46.06 -31.80 -23.45
N TYR A 613 45.32 -30.76 -23.81
CA TYR A 613 45.80 -29.67 -24.66
C TYR A 613 45.46 -28.32 -24.03
N PHE A 614 46.19 -27.31 -24.45
CA PHE A 614 46.05 -25.92 -24.04
C PHE A 614 45.72 -25.07 -25.27
N CYS A 615 44.63 -24.32 -25.22
CA CYS A 615 44.30 -23.31 -26.23
C CYS A 615 44.78 -21.93 -25.74
N SER A 616 45.59 -21.26 -26.55
CA SER A 616 46.09 -19.89 -26.28
C SER A 616 45.01 -18.83 -26.44
#